data_AF-A0A8H5VUR4-F1
#
_entry.id   AF-A0A8H5VUR4-F1
#
_cell.length_a   1.000
_cell.length_b   1.000
_cell.length_c   1.000
_cell.angle_alpha   90.00
_cell.angle_beta   90.00
_cell.angle_gamma   90.00
#
_symmetry.space_group_name_H-M   'P 1'
#
loop_
_entity.id
_entity.type
_entity.pdbx_description
1 polymer ?
#
loop_
_entity_poly.entity_id
_entity_poly.type
_entity_poly.pdbx_seq_one_letter_code
_entity_poly.pdbx_strand_id
1 'polypeptide(L)'
;MTQDSGADESIGATLKDRLEYALLPNGIRQQEKFLPAGSLESICTELTVSTELSRYFDRDEARQVTSYICDRTKPAKKIFAALVLISRIELIKPFQNAPFFDEDLPFANNIEESALRSRWPGDQRSVLLTRSLRDIKVIRDFSLKQWCVNIPIFERDFDQIYGDLVFDSDTIMPWESAGQNIITGGYGYVQKVTIHKDHHSFTKYKDFALKTVLPAKQHTRDIFKQELVAFRKVHPGPNLVELVSAFEISGKDQFMLLFPWAEGGTLSDLMNESSKDLFTSLQLSPRDFVQWVTSQCRGLVEALGAIHQVNVVPRMDETSSGKDRSFGIHLDIKPANILYFSQETAKHALGVLKIADFGLAEFHSASSRTRKSRGSAYRCSQQYRSPEHDIGYIISRKVDIWALGCIFSELLTWMLLKYEGREEFRQARKQDALFSGDWNYVQDGENDVEDNFFQRHIEINRAKTFRRLLQANPKFGYVKQTRAVRKEKASLDQANSPVGSKHFKQIPRLKPSVSQDSKIL
;
A
#
# COMPACT_ATOMS: atom_id res chain seq x y z
N MET A 1 37.60 -18.01 4.90
CA MET A 1 38.13 -17.58 6.21
C MET A 1 37.47 -16.26 6.56
N THR A 2 36.32 -16.33 7.19
CA THR A 2 35.57 -15.17 7.72
C THR A 2 35.23 -15.55 9.14
N GLN A 3 35.70 -14.69 10.05
CA GLN A 3 35.81 -14.92 11.47
C GLN A 3 34.44 -15.13 12.11
N ASP A 4 34.38 -16.21 12.88
CA ASP A 4 33.41 -16.50 13.91
C ASP A 4 33.67 -15.51 15.07
N SER A 5 32.79 -14.53 15.26
CA SER A 5 32.93 -13.49 16.29
C SER A 5 31.63 -13.29 17.07
N GLY A 6 31.08 -14.38 17.62
CA GLY A 6 29.82 -14.35 18.36
C GLY A 6 29.84 -15.00 19.74
N ALA A 7 31.00 -15.38 20.28
CA ALA A 7 31.05 -16.30 21.42
C ALA A 7 31.74 -15.77 22.71
N ASP A 8 32.11 -14.49 22.83
CA ASP A 8 33.00 -14.07 23.92
C ASP A 8 32.63 -12.78 24.72
N GLU A 9 31.33 -12.48 24.90
CA GLU A 9 30.89 -11.35 25.78
C GLU A 9 29.99 -11.74 26.98
N SER A 10 29.73 -13.03 27.24
CA SER A 10 28.69 -13.43 28.22
C SER A 10 29.15 -13.69 29.66
N ILE A 11 30.42 -13.51 30.00
CA ILE A 11 30.93 -13.80 31.35
C ILE A 11 30.70 -12.58 32.26
N GLY A 12 29.49 -12.45 32.82
CA GLY A 12 29.19 -11.50 33.91
C GLY A 12 27.95 -10.62 33.74
N ALA A 13 27.30 -10.61 32.57
CA ALA A 13 26.10 -9.81 32.34
C ALA A 13 24.89 -10.32 33.14
N THR A 14 24.22 -9.45 33.89
CA THR A 14 22.98 -9.80 34.59
C THR A 14 21.82 -10.02 33.60
N LEU A 15 20.72 -10.65 34.05
CA LEU A 15 19.52 -10.78 33.21
C LEU A 15 19.00 -9.41 32.76
N LYS A 16 19.10 -8.39 33.62
CA LYS A 16 18.75 -7.01 33.29
C LYS A 16 19.61 -6.45 32.18
N ASP A 17 20.94 -6.60 32.27
CA ASP A 17 21.86 -6.10 31.24
C ASP A 17 21.56 -6.72 29.87
N ARG A 18 21.24 -8.02 29.85
CA ARG A 18 20.85 -8.74 28.62
C ARG A 18 19.55 -8.19 28.01
N LEU A 19 18.54 -7.91 28.84
CA LEU A 19 17.28 -7.31 28.37
C LEU A 19 17.48 -5.86 27.92
N GLU A 20 18.27 -5.07 28.64
CA GLU A 20 18.57 -3.68 28.27
C GLU A 20 19.37 -3.58 26.98
N TYR A 21 20.32 -4.49 26.77
CA TYR A 21 21.09 -4.60 25.53
C TYR A 21 20.21 -5.02 24.34
N ALA A 22 19.20 -5.87 24.58
CA ALA A 22 18.28 -6.33 23.54
C ALA A 22 17.20 -5.31 23.14
N LEU A 23 17.06 -4.19 23.86
CA LEU A 23 16.13 -3.13 23.51
C LEU A 23 16.56 -2.41 22.22
N LEU A 24 15.68 -2.43 21.22
CA LEU A 24 15.90 -1.75 19.95
C LEU A 24 15.20 -0.38 19.94
N PRO A 25 15.80 0.67 19.35
CA PRO A 25 15.12 1.94 19.12
C PRO A 25 13.97 1.77 18.12
N ASN A 26 12.87 2.49 18.30
CA ASN A 26 11.78 2.50 17.34
C ASN A 26 12.15 3.33 16.10
N GLY A 27 11.88 2.78 14.91
CA GLY A 27 12.22 3.38 13.62
C GLY A 27 11.53 4.71 13.30
N ILE A 28 10.38 5.00 13.92
CA ILE A 28 9.65 6.28 13.78
C ILE A 28 9.95 7.21 14.95
N ARG A 29 9.88 6.70 16.18
CA ARG A 29 10.05 7.46 17.43
C ARG A 29 11.33 7.01 18.14
N GLN A 30 12.49 7.52 17.71
CA GLN A 30 13.80 7.03 18.16
C GLN A 30 14.06 7.11 19.68
N GLN A 31 13.31 7.95 20.40
CA GLN A 31 13.33 8.04 21.85
C GLN A 31 12.65 6.85 22.54
N GLU A 32 11.74 6.16 21.85
CA GLU A 32 11.08 4.96 22.32
C GLU A 32 11.93 3.73 21.99
N LYS A 33 11.95 2.75 22.89
CA LYS A 33 12.60 1.47 22.66
C LYS A 33 11.63 0.32 22.92
N PHE A 34 11.81 -0.77 22.19
CA PHE A 34 11.02 -1.97 22.35
C PHE A 34 11.91 -3.22 22.45
N LEU A 35 11.42 -4.22 23.16
CA LEU A 35 12.06 -5.52 23.30
C LEU A 35 11.43 -6.49 22.28
N PRO A 36 12.21 -6.99 21.31
CA PRO A 36 11.68 -7.95 20.35
C PRO A 36 11.19 -9.24 21.00
N ALA A 37 10.11 -9.82 20.47
CA ALA A 37 9.53 -11.06 20.99
C ALA A 37 10.53 -12.22 21.00
N GLY A 38 11.32 -12.42 19.93
CA GLY A 38 12.33 -13.47 19.89
C GLY A 38 13.49 -13.23 20.86
N SER A 39 13.85 -11.96 21.10
CA SER A 39 14.82 -11.61 22.14
C SER A 39 14.28 -11.93 23.54
N LEU A 40 13.03 -11.58 23.83
CA LEU A 40 12.38 -11.93 25.10
C LEU A 40 12.36 -13.46 25.30
N GLU A 41 11.96 -14.22 24.29
CA GLU A 41 11.90 -15.69 24.36
C GLU A 41 13.28 -16.34 24.56
N SER A 42 14.31 -15.84 23.88
CA SER A 42 15.68 -16.36 23.99
C SER A 42 16.39 -15.95 25.28
N ILE A 43 16.03 -14.80 25.87
CA ILE A 43 16.62 -14.30 27.11
C ILE A 43 15.90 -14.88 28.34
N CYS A 44 14.57 -14.93 28.33
CA CYS A 44 13.72 -15.42 29.41
C CYS A 44 13.33 -16.91 29.21
N THR A 45 14.35 -17.77 29.16
CA THR A 45 14.17 -19.23 29.18
C THR A 45 13.93 -19.73 30.60
N GLU A 46 13.37 -20.93 30.75
CA GLU A 46 13.10 -21.53 32.06
C GLU A 46 14.36 -21.58 32.95
N LEU A 47 15.52 -21.87 32.36
CA LEU A 47 16.81 -21.90 33.07
C LEU A 47 17.23 -20.51 33.56
N THR A 48 17.16 -19.49 32.71
CA THR A 48 17.59 -18.14 33.08
C THR A 48 16.64 -17.51 34.10
N VAL A 49 15.33 -17.73 33.93
CA VAL A 49 14.29 -17.31 34.88
C VAL A 49 14.51 -17.98 36.24
N SER A 50 14.66 -19.30 36.29
CA SER A 50 14.89 -20.03 37.55
C SER A 50 16.18 -19.58 38.26
N THR A 51 17.25 -19.35 37.50
CA THR A 51 18.53 -18.89 38.04
C THR A 51 18.40 -17.51 38.67
N GLU A 52 17.75 -16.57 37.99
CA GLU A 52 17.57 -15.21 38.52
C GLU A 52 16.65 -15.22 39.76
N LEU A 53 15.54 -15.98 39.73
CA LEU A 53 14.59 -16.06 40.86
C LEU A 53 15.19 -16.66 42.13
N SER A 54 16.16 -17.57 42.02
CA SER A 54 16.85 -18.16 43.18
C SER A 54 17.60 -17.14 44.05
N ARG A 55 17.81 -15.91 43.54
CA ARG A 55 18.39 -14.79 44.30
C ARG A 55 17.37 -14.08 45.19
N TYR A 56 16.08 -14.25 44.92
CA TYR A 56 14.98 -13.51 45.55
C TYR A 56 14.04 -14.40 46.36
N PHE A 57 13.95 -15.68 46.02
CA PHE A 57 13.01 -16.65 46.59
C PHE A 57 13.73 -17.92 47.04
N ASP A 58 13.14 -18.65 47.98
CA ASP A 58 13.63 -20.00 48.30
C ASP A 58 13.42 -20.97 47.12
N ARG A 59 13.99 -22.17 47.25
CA ARG A 59 14.02 -23.15 46.16
C ARG A 59 12.63 -23.56 45.66
N ASP A 60 11.68 -23.75 46.57
CA ASP A 60 10.34 -24.23 46.21
C ASP A 60 9.52 -23.09 45.62
N GLU A 61 9.62 -21.89 46.19
CA GLU A 61 9.00 -20.68 45.66
C GLU A 61 9.54 -20.32 44.27
N ALA A 62 10.86 -20.31 44.08
CA ALA A 62 11.48 -20.03 42.79
C ALA A 62 11.02 -21.00 41.70
N ARG A 63 10.84 -22.28 42.04
CA ARG A 63 10.32 -23.30 41.12
C ARG A 63 8.87 -23.02 40.72
N GLN A 64 8.01 -22.70 41.68
CA GLN A 64 6.59 -22.39 41.41
C GLN A 64 6.44 -21.13 40.55
N VAL A 65 7.19 -20.06 40.88
CA VAL A 65 7.17 -18.80 40.13
C VAL A 65 7.73 -19.00 38.71
N THR A 66 8.80 -19.80 38.55
CA THR A 66 9.35 -20.13 37.23
C THR A 66 8.30 -20.83 36.35
N SER A 67 7.59 -21.82 36.91
CA SER A 67 6.53 -22.54 36.18
C SER A 67 5.40 -21.62 35.75
N TYR A 68 5.07 -20.60 36.53
CA TYR A 68 4.07 -19.60 36.19
C TYR A 68 4.55 -18.64 35.09
N ILE A 69 5.79 -18.14 35.19
CA ILE A 69 6.35 -17.24 34.16
C ILE A 69 6.48 -17.94 32.81
N CYS A 70 6.97 -19.18 32.83
CA CYS A 70 7.26 -19.97 31.63
C CYS A 70 6.13 -20.93 31.26
N ASP A 71 4.90 -20.69 31.72
CA ASP A 71 3.74 -21.49 31.32
C ASP A 71 3.61 -21.50 29.78
N ARG A 72 3.30 -22.66 29.22
CA ARG A 72 3.27 -22.86 27.77
C ARG A 72 2.08 -22.23 27.08
N THR A 73 1.02 -21.96 27.83
CA THR A 73 -0.27 -21.47 27.31
C THR A 73 -0.59 -20.06 27.78
N LYS A 74 -0.20 -19.72 29.01
CA LYS A 74 -0.43 -18.43 29.64
C LYS A 74 0.86 -17.94 30.29
N PRO A 75 1.88 -17.56 29.51
CA PRO A 75 3.13 -17.05 30.07
C PRO A 75 2.92 -15.69 30.75
N ALA A 76 3.83 -15.37 31.68
CA ALA A 76 3.96 -14.06 32.31
C ALA A 76 5.36 -13.46 32.07
N LYS A 77 5.95 -13.74 30.90
CA LYS A 77 7.33 -13.35 30.55
C LYS A 77 7.48 -11.86 30.32
N LYS A 78 6.51 -11.19 29.68
CA LYS A 78 6.50 -9.73 29.51
C LYS A 78 6.36 -9.03 30.86
N ILE A 79 5.47 -9.51 31.73
CA ILE A 79 5.34 -8.99 33.10
C ILE A 79 6.68 -9.14 33.84
N PHE A 80 7.26 -10.34 33.80
CA PHE A 80 8.56 -10.61 34.42
C PHE A 80 9.68 -9.71 33.87
N ALA A 81 9.78 -9.55 32.54
CA ALA A 81 10.77 -8.69 31.91
C ALA A 81 10.60 -7.22 32.32
N ALA A 82 9.37 -6.71 32.41
CA ALA A 82 9.12 -5.36 32.93
C ALA A 82 9.64 -5.21 34.37
N LEU A 83 9.41 -6.21 35.24
CA LEU A 83 9.90 -6.22 36.62
C LEU A 83 11.43 -6.29 36.71
N VAL A 84 12.08 -7.09 35.85
CA VAL A 84 13.55 -7.15 35.76
C VAL A 84 14.12 -5.78 35.34
N LEU A 85 13.53 -5.14 34.32
CA LEU A 85 13.98 -3.85 33.81
C LEU A 85 13.84 -2.70 34.82
N ILE A 86 12.87 -2.78 35.74
CA ILE A 86 12.75 -1.82 36.86
C ILE A 86 13.48 -2.28 38.13
N SER A 87 14.16 -3.43 38.11
CA SER A 87 14.88 -4.02 39.24
C SER A 87 14.00 -4.34 40.45
N ARG A 88 12.78 -4.83 40.23
CA ARG A 88 11.80 -5.19 41.27
C ARG A 88 11.22 -6.60 41.06
N ILE A 89 12.09 -7.58 40.89
CA ILE A 89 11.74 -8.97 40.55
C ILE A 89 10.86 -9.62 41.63
N GLU A 90 11.06 -9.24 42.89
CA GLU A 90 10.30 -9.76 44.03
C GLU A 90 8.79 -9.50 43.93
N LEU A 91 8.37 -8.54 43.09
CA LEU A 91 6.97 -8.19 42.87
C LEU A 91 6.23 -9.12 41.91
N ILE A 92 6.86 -10.17 41.37
CA ILE A 92 6.19 -11.13 40.49
C ILE A 92 5.13 -11.97 41.22
N LYS A 93 5.35 -12.26 42.51
CA LYS A 93 4.46 -13.11 43.32
C LYS A 93 3.05 -12.50 43.50
N PRO A 94 2.89 -11.19 43.72
CA PRO A 94 1.59 -10.52 43.62
C PRO A 94 0.83 -10.77 42.30
N PHE A 95 1.50 -10.79 41.13
CA PHE A 95 0.85 -11.10 39.86
C PHE A 95 0.42 -12.57 39.77
N GLN A 96 1.25 -13.48 40.26
CA GLN A 96 0.92 -14.90 40.36
C GLN A 96 -0.29 -15.17 41.26
N ASN A 97 -0.37 -14.48 42.40
CA ASN A 97 -1.48 -14.63 43.36
C ASN A 97 -2.81 -14.07 42.84
N ALA A 98 -2.76 -13.01 42.03
CA ALA A 98 -3.91 -12.39 41.37
C ALA A 98 -4.16 -12.92 39.94
N PRO A 99 -3.77 -14.18 39.70
CA PRO A 99 -3.27 -14.74 38.42
C PRO A 99 -3.41 -13.84 37.19
N PHE A 100 -2.43 -12.95 37.00
CA PHE A 100 -2.30 -12.14 35.79
C PHE A 100 -1.32 -12.79 34.81
N PHE A 101 -1.48 -12.56 33.52
CA PHE A 101 -0.62 -13.10 32.47
C PHE A 101 -0.27 -12.03 31.43
N ASP A 102 0.62 -12.34 30.51
CA ASP A 102 1.05 -11.40 29.47
C ASP A 102 -0.11 -10.90 28.59
N GLU A 103 -1.16 -11.70 28.43
CA GLU A 103 -2.42 -11.33 27.76
C GLU A 103 -3.22 -10.24 28.50
N ASP A 104 -2.98 -10.06 29.80
CA ASP A 104 -3.68 -9.06 30.60
C ASP A 104 -3.03 -7.67 30.53
N LEU A 105 -1.82 -7.57 29.93
CA LEU A 105 -1.19 -6.29 29.66
C LEU A 105 -1.93 -5.56 28.54
N PRO A 106 -1.98 -4.22 28.56
CA PRO A 106 -1.47 -3.31 29.60
C PRO A 106 -2.37 -3.21 30.84
N PHE A 107 -1.78 -2.89 32.00
CA PHE A 107 -2.50 -2.55 33.23
C PHE A 107 -2.74 -1.05 33.37
N ALA A 108 -3.88 -0.68 33.96
CA ALA A 108 -4.16 0.69 34.38
C ALA A 108 -3.51 0.98 35.73
N ASN A 109 -3.05 2.23 35.90
CA ASN A 109 -2.54 2.71 37.16
C ASN A 109 -3.69 3.12 38.09
N ASN A 110 -3.66 2.64 39.34
CA ASN A 110 -4.45 3.20 40.42
C ASN A 110 -3.51 3.69 41.51
N ILE A 111 -3.09 4.96 41.36
CA ILE A 111 -2.11 5.59 42.26
C ILE A 111 -2.70 5.72 43.68
N GLU A 112 -4.00 5.99 43.81
CA GLU A 112 -4.67 6.15 45.11
C GLU A 112 -4.62 4.87 45.94
N GLU A 113 -4.76 3.71 45.29
CA GLU A 113 -4.71 2.41 45.94
C GLU A 113 -3.34 1.73 45.89
N SER A 114 -2.31 2.41 45.37
CA SER A 114 -0.98 1.83 45.17
C SER A 114 -1.00 0.50 44.40
N ALA A 115 -1.92 0.38 43.43
CA ALA A 115 -2.20 -0.86 42.71
C ALA A 115 -2.16 -0.70 41.19
N LEU A 116 -1.89 -1.80 40.50
CA LEU A 116 -2.16 -1.99 39.08
C LEU A 116 -3.46 -2.76 38.92
N ARG A 117 -4.32 -2.36 37.97
CA ARG A 117 -5.62 -2.99 37.74
C ARG A 117 -5.74 -3.48 36.30
N SER A 118 -6.55 -4.52 36.15
CA SER A 118 -7.03 -4.95 34.85
C SER A 118 -7.74 -3.80 34.13
N ARG A 119 -7.58 -3.73 32.80
CA ARG A 119 -8.33 -2.79 31.95
C ARG A 119 -9.52 -3.44 31.26
N TRP A 120 -9.70 -4.75 31.44
CA TRP A 120 -10.77 -5.50 30.81
C TRP A 120 -12.12 -5.13 31.46
N PRO A 121 -13.16 -4.80 30.67
CA PRO A 121 -14.47 -4.49 31.20
C PRO A 121 -15.01 -5.64 32.06
N GLY A 122 -15.38 -5.33 33.30
CA GLY A 122 -15.92 -6.31 34.26
C GLY A 122 -14.87 -7.08 35.05
N ASP A 123 -13.59 -6.97 34.72
CA ASP A 123 -12.52 -7.57 35.50
C ASP A 123 -12.09 -6.66 36.65
N GLN A 124 -12.25 -7.15 37.88
CA GLN A 124 -11.94 -6.42 39.12
C GLN A 124 -10.58 -6.82 39.71
N ARG A 125 -9.81 -7.69 39.03
CA ARG A 125 -8.47 -8.09 39.51
C ARG A 125 -7.56 -6.87 39.65
N SER A 126 -6.80 -6.85 40.74
CA SER A 126 -5.82 -5.81 41.04
C SER A 126 -4.60 -6.39 41.74
N VAL A 127 -3.42 -5.85 41.43
CA VAL A 127 -2.17 -6.18 42.11
C VAL A 127 -1.74 -4.99 42.95
N LEU A 128 -1.75 -5.17 44.26
CA LEU A 128 -1.15 -4.23 45.21
C LEU A 128 0.37 -4.38 45.16
N LEU A 129 1.07 -3.41 44.57
CA LEU A 129 2.53 -3.46 44.44
C LEU A 129 3.24 -2.90 45.67
N THR A 130 2.61 -1.99 46.42
CA THR A 130 3.18 -1.43 47.64
C THR A 130 2.12 -0.92 48.59
N ARG A 131 2.46 -0.87 49.89
CA ARG A 131 1.69 -0.17 50.94
C ARG A 131 2.37 1.14 51.39
N SER A 132 3.48 1.50 50.74
CA SER A 132 4.34 2.62 51.10
C SER A 132 4.31 3.71 50.02
N LEU A 133 4.07 4.96 50.44
CA LEU A 133 4.12 6.12 49.54
C LEU A 133 5.48 6.30 48.84
N ARG A 134 6.57 5.76 49.42
CA ARG A 134 7.92 5.83 48.82
C ARG A 134 8.08 4.94 47.57
N ASP A 135 7.17 3.99 47.36
CA ASP A 135 7.20 3.01 46.26
C ASP A 135 6.18 3.30 45.15
N ILE A 136 5.44 4.42 45.20
CA ILE A 136 4.60 4.89 44.07
C ILE A 136 5.42 4.99 42.77
N LYS A 137 6.72 5.22 42.90
CA LYS A 137 7.66 5.21 41.76
C LYS A 137 7.63 3.87 41.01
N VAL A 138 7.51 2.74 41.69
CA VAL A 138 7.43 1.41 41.06
C VAL A 138 6.24 1.30 40.12
N ILE A 139 5.07 1.78 40.55
CA ILE A 139 3.85 1.74 39.74
C ILE A 139 4.06 2.56 38.46
N ARG A 140 4.67 3.75 38.58
CA ARG A 140 5.00 4.61 37.43
C ARG A 140 6.04 3.94 36.52
N ASP A 141 7.12 3.41 37.08
CA ASP A 141 8.21 2.78 36.35
C ASP A 141 7.69 1.53 35.59
N PHE A 142 6.87 0.70 36.24
CA PHE A 142 6.20 -0.44 35.59
C PHE A 142 5.24 0.04 34.50
N SER A 143 4.40 1.05 34.80
CA SER A 143 3.42 1.58 33.85
C SER A 143 4.06 2.13 32.58
N LEU A 144 5.28 2.65 32.68
CA LEU A 144 6.08 3.07 31.52
C LEU A 144 6.76 1.88 30.84
N LYS A 145 7.33 0.96 31.62
CA LYS A 145 8.14 -0.15 31.09
C LYS A 145 7.31 -1.23 30.40
N GLN A 146 6.05 -1.43 30.80
CA GLN A 146 5.16 -2.40 30.16
C GLN A 146 5.02 -2.16 28.65
N TRP A 147 5.06 -0.90 28.19
CA TRP A 147 4.97 -0.56 26.77
C TRP A 147 6.19 -0.97 25.96
N CYS A 148 7.37 -1.07 26.60
CA CYS A 148 8.60 -1.54 25.95
C CYS A 148 8.63 -3.06 25.76
N VAL A 149 7.81 -3.82 26.50
CA VAL A 149 7.79 -5.30 26.44
C VAL A 149 6.49 -5.85 25.86
N ASN A 150 5.39 -5.09 25.94
CA ASN A 150 4.10 -5.45 25.35
C ASN A 150 3.96 -4.92 23.92
N ILE A 151 4.71 -5.54 23.02
CA ILE A 151 4.78 -5.12 21.63
C ILE A 151 3.80 -5.95 20.78
N PRO A 152 3.00 -5.31 19.91
CA PRO A 152 2.07 -6.01 19.03
C PRO A 152 2.75 -7.04 18.11
N ILE A 153 2.02 -8.07 17.73
CA ILE A 153 2.42 -9.06 16.71
C ILE A 153 1.35 -9.04 15.62
N PHE A 154 1.77 -8.91 14.35
CA PHE A 154 0.88 -8.88 13.19
C PHE A 154 0.84 -10.25 12.50
N GLU A 155 -0.22 -10.99 12.76
CA GLU A 155 -0.43 -12.32 12.19
C GLU A 155 -1.37 -12.27 10.98
N ARG A 156 -1.14 -13.19 10.04
CA ARG A 156 -2.01 -13.39 8.87
C ARG A 156 -3.04 -14.43 9.27
N ASP A 157 -4.08 -13.99 9.96
CA ASP A 157 -5.17 -14.88 10.32
C ASP A 157 -6.08 -15.09 9.11
N PHE A 158 -6.40 -16.35 8.78
CA PHE A 158 -7.28 -16.67 7.64
C PHE A 158 -8.74 -16.22 7.89
N ASP A 159 -9.09 -16.03 9.17
CA ASP A 159 -10.41 -15.56 9.60
C ASP A 159 -10.43 -14.10 10.07
N GLN A 160 -9.28 -13.43 10.26
CA GLN A 160 -9.29 -12.00 10.59
C GLN A 160 -9.77 -11.18 9.42
N ILE A 161 -10.95 -10.65 9.62
CA ILE A 161 -11.47 -9.51 8.91
C ILE A 161 -10.56 -8.33 9.31
N TYR A 162 -9.67 -7.87 8.43
CA TYR A 162 -8.81 -6.69 8.67
C TYR A 162 -9.60 -5.55 9.33
N GLY A 163 -9.12 -4.97 10.45
CA GLY A 163 -9.63 -3.70 10.99
C GLY A 163 -10.34 -3.69 12.36
N ASP A 164 -10.26 -4.77 13.14
CA ASP A 164 -10.74 -4.79 14.53
C ASP A 164 -9.61 -4.56 15.56
N LEU A 165 -8.39 -4.35 15.07
CA LEU A 165 -7.22 -4.07 15.91
C LEU A 165 -7.25 -2.61 16.38
N VAL A 166 -7.42 -2.42 17.68
CA VAL A 166 -7.35 -1.11 18.34
C VAL A 166 -6.23 -1.16 19.37
N PHE A 167 -5.25 -0.28 19.21
CA PHE A 167 -4.11 -0.15 20.11
C PHE A 167 -4.22 1.12 20.95
N ASP A 168 -3.60 1.13 22.12
CA ASP A 168 -3.53 2.30 22.96
C ASP A 168 -2.59 3.37 22.38
N SER A 169 -2.78 4.62 22.80
CA SER A 169 -1.94 5.75 22.39
C SER A 169 -0.46 5.57 22.71
N ASP A 170 -0.16 4.80 23.75
CA ASP A 170 1.20 4.53 24.27
C ASP A 170 1.80 3.22 23.73
N THR A 171 1.05 2.45 22.94
CA THR A 171 1.57 1.25 22.30
C THR A 171 2.77 1.61 21.42
N ILE A 172 3.91 0.97 21.70
CA ILE A 172 5.11 1.05 20.87
C ILE A 172 4.97 0.01 19.76
N MET A 173 4.93 0.47 18.52
CA MET A 173 4.85 -0.42 17.36
C MET A 173 6.23 -1.03 17.04
N PRO A 174 6.29 -2.24 16.47
CA PRO A 174 7.54 -2.94 16.17
C PRO A 174 8.25 -2.41 14.90
N TRP A 175 8.39 -1.10 14.74
CA TRP A 175 9.07 -0.50 13.61
C TRP A 175 10.58 -0.59 13.81
N GLU A 176 11.27 -1.36 12.96
CA GLU A 176 12.73 -1.44 12.92
C GLU A 176 13.31 -0.23 12.19
N SER A 177 12.66 0.20 11.10
CA SER A 177 13.05 1.38 10.35
C SER A 177 11.83 2.10 9.76
N ALA A 178 11.97 3.39 9.48
CA ALA A 178 10.96 4.16 8.76
C ALA A 178 11.61 5.19 7.82
N GLY A 179 11.03 5.32 6.63
CA GLY A 179 11.44 6.29 5.60
C GLY A 179 10.79 7.66 5.76
N GLN A 180 10.92 8.52 4.76
CA GLN A 180 10.23 9.81 4.76
C GLN A 180 8.73 9.66 4.48
N ASN A 181 7.95 10.61 4.98
CA ASN A 181 6.51 10.68 4.69
C ASN A 181 6.29 11.15 3.26
N ILE A 182 5.55 10.35 2.49
CA ILE A 182 5.06 10.67 1.16
C ILE A 182 3.63 11.17 1.33
N ILE A 183 3.40 12.46 1.09
CA ILE A 183 2.07 13.06 1.21
C ILE A 183 1.19 12.53 0.05
N THR A 184 0.09 11.88 0.40
CA THR A 184 -0.85 11.30 -0.58
C THR A 184 -2.14 12.14 -0.60
N GLY A 185 -2.12 13.23 -1.36
CA GLY A 185 -3.29 14.10 -1.53
C GLY A 185 -3.84 14.66 -0.21
N GLY A 186 -5.16 14.85 -0.14
CA GLY A 186 -5.82 15.53 0.99
C GLY A 186 -6.22 14.66 2.19
N TYR A 187 -5.96 13.34 2.15
CA TYR A 187 -6.55 12.39 3.12
C TYR A 187 -5.52 11.69 4.02
N GLY A 188 -4.22 11.86 3.79
CA GLY A 188 -3.21 11.19 4.59
C GLY A 188 -1.78 11.29 4.06
N TYR A 189 -0.93 10.44 4.61
CA TYR A 189 0.42 10.20 4.10
C TYR A 189 0.75 8.71 4.13
N VAL A 190 1.73 8.31 3.33
CA VAL A 190 2.28 6.97 3.30
C VAL A 190 3.75 7.03 3.70
N GLN A 191 4.18 6.11 4.55
CA GLN A 191 5.58 5.97 4.96
C GLN A 191 6.06 4.55 4.68
N LYS A 192 7.28 4.40 4.15
CA LYS A 192 7.94 3.09 4.08
C LYS A 192 8.36 2.68 5.49
N VAL A 193 8.00 1.49 5.94
CA VAL A 193 8.40 0.94 7.24
C VAL A 193 8.93 -0.49 7.11
N THR A 194 9.88 -0.85 7.96
CA THR A 194 10.29 -2.24 8.18
C THR A 194 9.75 -2.67 9.54
N ILE A 195 9.07 -3.81 9.58
CA ILE A 195 8.56 -4.39 10.82
C ILE A 195 9.59 -5.40 11.31
N HIS A 196 9.91 -5.37 12.60
CA HIS A 196 10.83 -6.35 13.16
C HIS A 196 10.29 -7.77 12.93
N LYS A 197 11.13 -8.65 12.36
CA LYS A 197 10.75 -9.99 11.89
C LYS A 197 10.03 -10.87 12.93
N ASP A 198 10.35 -10.70 14.22
CA ASP A 198 9.74 -11.45 15.31
C ASP A 198 8.31 -10.98 15.66
N HIS A 199 7.82 -9.92 15.02
CA HIS A 199 6.53 -9.29 15.28
C HIS A 199 5.57 -9.35 14.09
N HIS A 200 5.86 -10.15 13.06
CA HIS A 200 4.89 -10.39 11.99
C HIS A 200 5.09 -11.73 11.29
N SER A 201 4.01 -12.25 10.70
CA SER A 201 4.03 -13.49 9.90
C SER A 201 4.22 -13.25 8.39
N PHE A 202 4.30 -11.99 7.95
CA PHE A 202 4.35 -11.59 6.53
C PHE A 202 5.71 -11.83 5.83
N THR A 203 6.23 -13.06 5.88
CA THR A 203 7.60 -13.41 5.41
C THR A 203 7.85 -13.20 3.92
N LYS A 204 6.80 -13.02 3.11
CA LYS A 204 6.92 -12.71 1.66
C LYS A 204 7.51 -11.31 1.41
N TYR A 205 7.31 -10.37 2.34
CA TYR A 205 7.61 -8.97 2.13
C TYR A 205 8.68 -8.50 3.11
N LYS A 206 9.69 -7.77 2.61
CA LYS A 206 10.73 -7.18 3.44
C LYS A 206 10.27 -5.86 4.08
N ASP A 207 9.67 -5.01 3.27
CA ASP A 207 9.26 -3.66 3.64
C ASP A 207 7.77 -3.47 3.38
N PHE A 208 7.17 -2.51 4.09
CA PHE A 208 5.74 -2.22 4.05
C PHE A 208 5.49 -0.74 3.79
N ALA A 209 4.35 -0.44 3.18
CA ALA A 209 3.78 0.90 3.10
C ALA A 209 2.75 1.06 4.23
N LEU A 210 3.03 1.96 5.17
CA LEU A 210 2.11 2.36 6.22
C LEU A 210 1.37 3.62 5.78
N LYS A 211 0.10 3.47 5.41
CA LYS A 211 -0.80 4.60 5.08
C LYS A 211 -1.50 5.07 6.35
N THR A 212 -1.23 6.30 6.75
CA THR A 212 -1.89 6.97 7.88
C THR A 212 -2.94 7.92 7.35
N VAL A 213 -4.19 7.70 7.72
CA VAL A 213 -5.29 8.61 7.42
C VAL A 213 -5.23 9.77 8.41
N LEU A 214 -5.06 10.99 7.91
CA LEU A 214 -4.95 12.17 8.76
C LEU A 214 -6.34 12.65 9.20
N PRO A 215 -6.48 13.19 10.43
CA PRO A 215 -7.72 13.76 10.92
C PRO A 215 -8.10 15.03 10.17
N ALA A 216 -8.70 14.90 8.98
CA ALA A 216 -9.36 15.99 8.29
C ALA A 216 -10.82 16.05 8.74
N LYS A 217 -11.17 17.07 9.54
CA LYS A 217 -12.54 17.55 9.87
C LYS A 217 -13.64 16.46 9.91
N GLN A 218 -14.03 16.03 11.11
CA GLN A 218 -15.31 15.37 11.42
C GLN A 218 -15.72 14.10 10.64
N HIS A 219 -14.87 13.44 9.83
CA HIS A 219 -15.27 12.21 9.09
C HIS A 219 -14.13 11.20 8.85
N THR A 220 -12.99 11.32 9.54
CA THR A 220 -11.77 10.50 9.28
C THR A 220 -12.00 9.00 9.49
N ARG A 221 -12.76 8.65 10.53
CA ARG A 221 -13.13 7.25 10.79
C ARG A 221 -13.98 6.67 9.67
N ASP A 222 -14.85 7.47 9.06
CA ASP A 222 -15.69 7.03 7.95
C ASP A 222 -14.87 6.80 6.69
N ILE A 223 -13.88 7.65 6.42
CA ILE A 223 -12.93 7.48 5.31
C ILE A 223 -12.14 6.17 5.48
N PHE A 224 -11.58 5.94 6.67
CA PHE A 224 -10.88 4.70 6.98
C PHE A 224 -11.79 3.47 6.81
N LYS A 225 -12.99 3.51 7.38
CA LYS A 225 -13.97 2.42 7.26
C LYS A 225 -14.38 2.18 5.80
N GLN A 226 -14.56 3.24 5.01
CA GLN A 226 -14.91 3.13 3.60
C GLN A 226 -13.81 2.39 2.82
N GLU A 227 -12.55 2.80 2.98
CA GLU A 227 -11.42 2.17 2.31
C GLU A 227 -11.24 0.71 2.78
N LEU A 228 -11.37 0.45 4.08
CA LEU A 228 -11.29 -0.88 4.65
C LEU A 228 -12.39 -1.82 4.12
N VAL A 229 -13.64 -1.35 4.05
CA VAL A 229 -14.77 -2.12 3.51
C VAL A 229 -14.55 -2.45 2.04
N ALA A 230 -13.87 -1.58 1.28
CA ALA A 230 -13.52 -1.88 -0.10
C ALA A 230 -12.61 -3.10 -0.20
N PHE A 231 -11.54 -3.15 0.61
CA PHE A 231 -10.64 -4.31 0.66
C PHE A 231 -11.32 -5.58 1.17
N ARG A 232 -12.25 -5.49 2.12
CA ARG A 232 -13.03 -6.64 2.61
C ARG A 232 -13.95 -7.24 1.52
N LYS A 233 -14.38 -6.43 0.55
CA LYS A 233 -15.31 -6.85 -0.51
C LYS A 233 -14.61 -7.38 -1.75
N VAL A 234 -13.44 -6.87 -2.09
CA VAL A 234 -12.76 -7.24 -3.33
C VAL A 234 -11.95 -8.51 -3.10
N HIS A 235 -12.09 -9.49 -4.00
CA HIS A 235 -11.31 -10.72 -3.94
C HIS A 235 -9.83 -10.41 -4.22
N PRO A 236 -8.89 -10.91 -3.40
CA PRO A 236 -7.46 -10.75 -3.65
C PRO A 236 -7.06 -11.29 -5.02
N GLY A 237 -6.12 -10.62 -5.68
CA GLY A 237 -5.63 -11.00 -7.00
C GLY A 237 -4.20 -10.54 -7.25
N PRO A 238 -3.51 -11.10 -8.26
CA PRO A 238 -2.10 -10.80 -8.51
C PRO A 238 -1.82 -9.34 -8.91
N ASN A 239 -2.80 -8.68 -9.53
CA ASN A 239 -2.72 -7.28 -9.98
C ASN A 239 -3.55 -6.33 -9.12
N LEU A 240 -3.83 -6.72 -7.87
CA LEU A 240 -4.48 -5.90 -6.86
C LEU A 240 -3.57 -5.81 -5.64
N VAL A 241 -3.42 -4.62 -5.06
CA VAL A 241 -2.66 -4.47 -3.83
C VAL A 241 -3.33 -5.25 -2.70
N GLU A 242 -2.53 -5.94 -1.90
CA GLU A 242 -3.00 -6.70 -0.74
C GLU A 242 -2.95 -5.80 0.50
N LEU A 243 -4.07 -5.66 1.20
CA LEU A 243 -4.07 -5.12 2.56
C LEU A 243 -3.58 -6.22 3.50
N VAL A 244 -2.47 -6.02 4.21
CA VAL A 244 -1.90 -7.03 5.13
C VAL A 244 -2.31 -6.81 6.58
N SER A 245 -2.63 -5.58 6.97
CA SER A 245 -3.18 -5.26 8.29
C SER A 245 -3.89 -3.90 8.26
N ALA A 246 -4.82 -3.69 9.17
CA ALA A 246 -5.48 -2.41 9.42
C ALA A 246 -5.73 -2.25 10.91
N PHE A 247 -5.41 -1.09 11.47
CA PHE A 247 -5.53 -0.85 12.90
C PHE A 247 -5.76 0.63 13.24
N GLU A 248 -6.31 0.87 14.43
CA GLU A 248 -6.57 2.20 15.00
C GLU A 248 -5.69 2.41 16.24
N ILE A 249 -5.18 3.63 16.43
CA ILE A 249 -4.56 4.05 17.69
C ILE A 249 -5.56 4.91 18.46
N SER A 250 -6.13 4.33 19.51
CA SER A 250 -7.10 4.96 20.39
C SER A 250 -6.54 6.22 21.05
N GLY A 251 -7.40 7.21 21.27
CA GLY A 251 -7.06 8.50 21.88
C GLY A 251 -6.31 9.47 20.97
N LYS A 252 -5.87 9.05 19.77
CA LYS A 252 -5.17 9.89 18.79
C LYS A 252 -5.94 10.11 17.48
N ASP A 253 -7.08 9.44 17.29
CA ASP A 253 -7.86 9.41 16.04
C ASP A 253 -6.98 9.10 14.80
N GLN A 254 -6.00 8.22 14.97
CA GLN A 254 -5.11 7.79 13.89
C GLN A 254 -5.52 6.41 13.40
N PHE A 255 -5.73 6.32 12.08
CA PHE A 255 -6.14 5.11 11.41
C PHE A 255 -5.08 4.70 10.39
N MET A 256 -4.67 3.44 10.45
CA MET A 256 -3.55 2.93 9.67
C MET A 256 -3.98 1.75 8.80
N LEU A 257 -3.50 1.75 7.56
CA LEU A 257 -3.58 0.63 6.63
C LEU A 257 -2.16 0.23 6.25
N LEU A 258 -1.86 -1.06 6.35
CA LEU A 258 -0.55 -1.63 6.09
C LEU A 258 -0.60 -2.45 4.80
N PHE A 259 0.30 -2.13 3.87
CA PHE A 259 0.42 -2.80 2.57
C PHE A 259 1.86 -3.27 2.35
N PRO A 260 2.11 -4.24 1.47
CA PRO A 260 3.43 -4.50 0.94
C PRO A 260 4.02 -3.25 0.26
N TRP A 261 5.30 -2.97 0.47
CA TRP A 261 5.96 -1.84 -0.19
C TRP A 261 6.20 -2.14 -1.68
N ALA A 262 5.84 -1.19 -2.55
CA ALA A 262 6.11 -1.30 -3.99
C ALA A 262 7.48 -0.70 -4.32
N GLU A 263 8.48 -1.56 -4.57
CA GLU A 263 9.87 -1.12 -4.71
C GLU A 263 10.11 -0.26 -5.95
N GLY A 264 9.30 -0.46 -7.00
CA GLY A 264 9.37 0.29 -8.24
C GLY A 264 8.53 1.58 -8.25
N GLY A 265 7.94 1.98 -7.11
CA GLY A 265 7.10 3.16 -7.02
C GLY A 265 5.76 2.99 -7.75
N THR A 266 5.26 4.07 -8.35
CA THR A 266 4.03 4.06 -9.13
C THR A 266 4.29 3.77 -10.62
N LEU A 267 3.25 3.42 -11.37
CA LEU A 267 3.34 3.33 -12.82
C LEU A 267 3.71 4.68 -13.45
N SER A 268 3.36 5.80 -12.81
CA SER A 268 3.82 7.11 -13.26
C SER A 268 5.34 7.23 -13.17
N ASP A 269 5.94 6.75 -12.09
CA ASP A 269 7.39 6.75 -11.87
C ASP A 269 8.09 5.84 -12.88
N LEU A 270 7.58 4.61 -13.06
CA LEU A 270 8.08 3.68 -14.06
C LEU A 270 8.07 4.28 -15.47
N MET A 271 6.99 4.98 -15.84
CA MET A 271 6.87 5.60 -17.16
C MET A 271 7.70 6.88 -17.32
N ASN A 272 8.30 7.41 -16.25
CA ASN A 272 9.26 8.52 -16.34
C ASN A 272 10.66 8.02 -16.72
N GLU A 273 10.93 6.73 -16.56
CA GLU A 273 12.16 6.10 -17.02
C GLU A 273 12.09 5.75 -18.51
N SER A 274 13.25 5.60 -19.14
CA SER A 274 13.36 5.15 -20.53
C SER A 274 12.99 3.68 -20.64
N SER A 275 11.93 3.37 -21.40
CA SER A 275 11.49 1.98 -21.64
C SER A 275 12.59 1.09 -22.23
N LYS A 276 13.54 1.67 -22.97
CA LYS A 276 14.70 0.95 -23.53
C LYS A 276 15.69 0.51 -22.46
N ASP A 277 15.93 1.35 -21.48
CA ASP A 277 16.94 1.09 -20.45
C ASP A 277 16.43 0.04 -19.47
N LEU A 278 15.11 -0.02 -19.26
CA LEU A 278 14.46 -1.04 -18.44
C LEU A 278 14.68 -2.48 -18.97
N PHE A 279 14.39 -2.77 -20.24
CA PHE A 279 14.60 -4.13 -20.76
C PHE A 279 16.08 -4.42 -21.10
N THR A 280 16.88 -3.38 -21.40
CA THR A 280 18.32 -3.56 -21.66
C THR A 280 19.08 -3.94 -20.38
N SER A 281 18.76 -3.31 -19.24
CA SER A 281 19.38 -3.63 -17.95
C SER A 281 19.13 -5.07 -17.49
N LEU A 282 17.97 -5.62 -17.84
CA LEU A 282 17.58 -7.01 -17.52
C LEU A 282 17.88 -8.01 -18.63
N GLN A 283 18.60 -7.60 -19.69
CA GLN A 283 18.96 -8.44 -20.84
C GLN A 283 17.75 -9.12 -21.52
N LEU A 284 16.59 -8.47 -21.51
CA LEU A 284 15.35 -9.02 -22.08
C LEU A 284 15.23 -8.66 -23.56
N SER A 285 14.59 -9.55 -24.34
CA SER A 285 14.30 -9.25 -25.73
C SER A 285 13.13 -8.26 -25.85
N PRO A 286 13.01 -7.50 -26.94
CA PRO A 286 11.83 -6.66 -27.20
C PRO A 286 10.51 -7.45 -27.16
N ARG A 287 10.55 -8.74 -27.54
CA ARG A 287 9.39 -9.64 -27.48
C ARG A 287 8.96 -9.87 -26.03
N ASP A 288 9.90 -10.14 -25.13
CA ASP A 288 9.61 -10.38 -23.71
C ASP A 288 9.02 -9.13 -23.06
N PHE A 289 9.52 -7.94 -23.44
CA PHE A 289 8.98 -6.67 -22.96
C PHE A 289 7.53 -6.44 -23.43
N VAL A 290 7.22 -6.69 -24.71
CA VAL A 290 5.85 -6.61 -25.22
C VAL A 290 4.94 -7.64 -24.55
N GLN A 291 5.43 -8.86 -24.33
CA GLN A 291 4.69 -9.90 -23.62
C GLN A 291 4.42 -9.50 -22.16
N TRP A 292 5.38 -8.85 -21.50
CA TRP A 292 5.20 -8.31 -20.17
C TRP A 292 4.11 -7.22 -20.16
N VAL A 293 4.22 -6.19 -21.02
CA VAL A 293 3.23 -5.10 -21.10
C VAL A 293 1.82 -5.65 -21.34
N THR A 294 1.67 -6.56 -22.30
CA THR A 294 0.36 -7.18 -22.61
C THR A 294 -0.17 -8.02 -21.46
N SER A 295 0.70 -8.73 -20.72
CA SER A 295 0.32 -9.46 -19.51
C SER A 295 -0.13 -8.53 -18.39
N GLN A 296 0.56 -7.39 -18.19
CA GLN A 296 0.14 -6.40 -17.20
C GLN A 296 -1.20 -5.76 -17.58
N CYS A 297 -1.43 -5.40 -18.85
CA CYS A 297 -2.73 -4.89 -19.29
C CYS A 297 -3.86 -5.87 -19.00
N ARG A 298 -3.65 -7.16 -19.31
CA ARG A 298 -4.63 -8.22 -18.98
C ARG A 298 -4.89 -8.30 -17.48
N GLY A 299 -3.82 -8.35 -16.67
CA GLY A 299 -3.93 -8.43 -15.22
C GLY A 299 -4.68 -7.24 -14.61
N LEU A 300 -4.44 -6.02 -15.10
CA LEU A 300 -5.16 -4.82 -14.67
C LEU A 300 -6.66 -4.87 -15.04
N VAL A 301 -7.01 -5.41 -16.21
CA VAL A 301 -8.42 -5.64 -16.60
C VAL A 301 -9.08 -6.66 -15.66
N GLU A 302 -8.40 -7.77 -15.37
CA GLU A 302 -8.90 -8.81 -14.46
C GLU A 302 -9.08 -8.26 -13.03
N ALA A 303 -8.11 -7.48 -12.53
CA ALA A 303 -8.19 -6.82 -11.23
C ALA A 303 -9.35 -5.81 -11.17
N LEU A 304 -9.53 -4.98 -12.21
CA LEU A 304 -10.66 -4.06 -12.27
C LEU A 304 -12.00 -4.81 -12.33
N GLY A 305 -12.04 -5.93 -13.05
CA GLY A 305 -13.18 -6.85 -13.07
C GLY A 305 -13.57 -7.36 -11.67
N ALA A 306 -12.57 -7.71 -10.85
CA ALA A 306 -12.78 -8.15 -9.46
C ALA A 306 -13.35 -7.04 -8.56
N ILE A 307 -12.98 -5.78 -8.81
CA ILE A 307 -13.57 -4.61 -8.12
C ILE A 307 -15.03 -4.40 -8.57
N HIS A 308 -15.26 -4.54 -9.87
CA HIS A 308 -16.56 -4.29 -10.52
C HIS A 308 -17.62 -5.34 -10.21
N GLN A 309 -17.20 -6.56 -9.87
CA GLN A 309 -18.06 -7.72 -9.61
C GLN A 309 -17.64 -8.38 -8.30
N VAL A 310 -18.21 -7.90 -7.20
CA VAL A 310 -18.04 -8.54 -5.90
C VAL A 310 -19.02 -9.69 -5.81
N ASN A 311 -18.53 -10.93 -5.87
CA ASN A 311 -19.34 -12.06 -5.44
C ASN A 311 -19.52 -11.94 -3.92
N VAL A 312 -20.70 -11.52 -3.48
CA VAL A 312 -21.02 -11.50 -2.04
C VAL A 312 -21.12 -12.94 -1.60
N VAL A 313 -20.07 -13.46 -0.95
CA VAL A 313 -20.20 -14.66 -0.13
C VAL A 313 -21.04 -14.22 1.08
N PRO A 314 -22.25 -14.77 1.29
CA PRO A 314 -23.02 -14.43 2.46
C PRO A 314 -22.28 -15.00 3.68
N ARG A 315 -21.58 -14.15 4.44
CA ARG A 315 -21.14 -14.53 5.78
C ARG A 315 -22.30 -14.28 6.75
N MET A 316 -22.60 -15.32 7.52
CA MET A 316 -23.52 -15.28 8.66
C MET A 316 -22.95 -14.30 9.67
N ASP A 317 -23.60 -13.15 9.87
CA ASP A 317 -23.65 -12.34 11.11
C ASP A 317 -24.02 -10.87 10.90
N GLU A 318 -24.38 -10.44 9.68
CA GLU A 318 -25.15 -9.19 9.53
C GLU A 318 -26.64 -9.48 9.56
N THR A 319 -27.20 -9.51 10.78
CA THR A 319 -28.60 -9.13 10.97
C THR A 319 -28.76 -7.69 10.47
N SER A 320 -29.46 -7.48 9.35
CA SER A 320 -30.32 -6.33 9.01
C SER A 320 -30.24 -5.90 7.53
N SER A 321 -31.25 -6.27 6.73
CA SER A 321 -31.91 -5.40 5.71
C SER A 321 -31.12 -4.65 4.62
N GLY A 322 -29.82 -4.88 4.41
CA GLY A 322 -29.02 -4.18 3.43
C GLY A 322 -29.14 -4.76 2.02
N LYS A 323 -29.70 -4.01 1.05
CA LYS A 323 -29.66 -4.36 -0.38
C LYS A 323 -28.24 -4.77 -0.80
N ASP A 324 -28.08 -5.99 -1.32
CA ASP A 324 -26.85 -6.58 -1.86
C ASP A 324 -26.06 -5.55 -2.69
N ARG A 325 -24.92 -5.06 -2.15
CA ARG A 325 -24.05 -4.03 -2.77
C ARG A 325 -22.84 -4.66 -3.46
N SER A 326 -23.11 -5.52 -4.44
CA SER A 326 -22.13 -6.34 -5.16
C SER A 326 -21.39 -5.62 -6.31
N PHE A 327 -21.69 -4.35 -6.59
CA PHE A 327 -21.09 -3.62 -7.73
C PHE A 327 -20.22 -2.47 -7.28
N GLY A 328 -18.89 -2.64 -7.33
CA GLY A 328 -17.90 -1.60 -7.04
C GLY A 328 -17.58 -0.71 -8.23
N ILE A 329 -17.21 0.55 -7.96
CA ILE A 329 -16.60 1.51 -8.89
C ILE A 329 -15.37 2.10 -8.17
N HIS A 330 -14.20 2.13 -8.81
CA HIS A 330 -12.96 2.62 -8.20
C HIS A 330 -12.88 4.16 -8.19
N LEU A 331 -13.36 4.82 -9.25
CA LEU A 331 -13.48 6.27 -9.42
C LEU A 331 -12.17 7.07 -9.53
N ASP A 332 -11.02 6.50 -9.18
CA ASP A 332 -9.71 7.18 -9.32
C ASP A 332 -8.60 6.29 -9.89
N ILE A 333 -8.93 5.56 -10.98
CA ILE A 333 -7.94 4.80 -11.76
C ILE A 333 -7.03 5.78 -12.49
N LYS A 334 -5.74 5.76 -12.14
CA LYS A 334 -4.68 6.60 -12.73
C LYS A 334 -3.31 5.95 -12.52
N PRO A 335 -2.26 6.34 -13.28
CA PRO A 335 -0.93 5.77 -13.12
C PRO A 335 -0.33 5.93 -11.72
N ALA A 336 -0.67 7.00 -10.99
CA ALA A 336 -0.23 7.18 -9.60
C ALA A 336 -0.87 6.18 -8.62
N ASN A 337 -2.01 5.56 -8.99
CA ASN A 337 -2.71 4.55 -8.19
C ASN A 337 -2.50 3.12 -8.73
N ILE A 338 -1.52 2.94 -9.63
CA ILE A 338 -1.03 1.62 -10.03
C ILE A 338 0.39 1.50 -9.52
N LEU A 339 0.64 0.56 -8.64
CA LEU A 339 1.93 0.36 -7.98
C LEU A 339 2.76 -0.69 -8.72
N TYR A 340 4.08 -0.48 -8.76
CA TYR A 340 5.02 -1.36 -9.43
C TYR A 340 5.84 -2.17 -8.42
N PHE A 341 5.55 -3.47 -8.34
CA PHE A 341 6.26 -4.45 -7.53
C PHE A 341 7.39 -5.08 -8.35
N SER A 342 8.52 -4.38 -8.44
CA SER A 342 9.66 -4.79 -9.28
C SER A 342 10.35 -6.06 -8.80
N GLN A 343 10.21 -6.41 -7.52
CA GLN A 343 10.80 -7.62 -6.94
C GLN A 343 9.90 -8.87 -7.02
N GLU A 344 8.63 -8.73 -7.43
CA GLU A 344 7.72 -9.88 -7.61
C GLU A 344 7.98 -10.60 -8.94
N THR A 345 9.14 -11.25 -9.05
CA THR A 345 9.65 -11.77 -10.34
C THR A 345 9.24 -13.20 -10.68
N ALA A 346 8.54 -13.89 -9.79
CA ALA A 346 8.18 -15.30 -9.94
C ALA A 346 7.37 -15.61 -11.22
N LYS A 347 6.51 -14.67 -11.66
CA LYS A 347 5.74 -14.80 -12.91
C LYS A 347 6.34 -14.01 -14.07
N HIS A 348 6.99 -12.90 -13.76
CA HIS A 348 7.47 -11.93 -14.74
C HIS A 348 8.80 -11.33 -14.27
N ALA A 349 9.87 -11.46 -15.05
CA ALA A 349 11.19 -10.92 -14.69
C ALA A 349 11.18 -9.39 -14.43
N LEU A 350 10.25 -8.68 -15.05
CA LEU A 350 10.01 -7.23 -14.89
C LEU A 350 9.02 -6.90 -13.77
N GLY A 351 8.73 -7.82 -12.84
CA GLY A 351 7.79 -7.59 -11.76
C GLY A 351 6.32 -7.46 -12.20
N VAL A 352 5.48 -6.91 -11.31
CA VAL A 352 4.02 -6.89 -11.46
C VAL A 352 3.44 -5.50 -11.16
N LEU A 353 2.46 -5.05 -11.97
CA LEU A 353 1.68 -3.85 -11.73
C LEU A 353 0.40 -4.17 -10.95
N LYS A 354 0.09 -3.43 -9.89
CA LYS A 354 -1.09 -3.66 -9.05
C LYS A 354 -1.93 -2.40 -8.86
N ILE A 355 -3.24 -2.50 -9.02
CA ILE A 355 -4.17 -1.42 -8.69
C ILE A 355 -4.19 -1.22 -7.17
N ALA A 356 -4.13 0.04 -6.75
CA ALA A 356 -4.13 0.46 -5.35
C ALA A 356 -5.03 1.69 -5.13
N ASP A 357 -5.11 2.12 -3.87
CA ASP A 357 -5.84 3.31 -3.40
C ASP A 357 -7.36 3.27 -3.60
N PHE A 358 -8.02 2.62 -2.65
CA PHE A 358 -9.48 2.48 -2.63
C PHE A 358 -10.18 3.62 -1.87
N GLY A 359 -9.48 4.72 -1.57
CA GLY A 359 -10.03 5.83 -0.78
C GLY A 359 -11.27 6.51 -1.38
N LEU A 360 -11.49 6.35 -2.70
CA LEU A 360 -12.66 6.86 -3.41
C LEU A 360 -13.61 5.76 -3.91
N ALA A 361 -13.34 4.49 -3.60
CA ALA A 361 -14.14 3.39 -4.10
C ALA A 361 -15.57 3.41 -3.53
N GLU A 362 -16.57 3.19 -4.39
CA GLU A 362 -17.98 3.16 -4.03
C GLU A 362 -18.61 1.81 -4.42
N PHE A 363 -19.39 1.20 -3.52
CA PHE A 363 -20.09 -0.06 -3.77
C PHE A 363 -21.60 0.15 -3.77
N HIS A 364 -22.25 -0.36 -4.81
CA HIS A 364 -23.66 -0.12 -5.10
C HIS A 364 -24.43 -1.43 -5.22
N SER A 365 -25.73 -1.35 -4.95
CA SER A 365 -26.66 -2.45 -5.24
C SER A 365 -26.95 -2.57 -6.74
N ALA A 366 -27.48 -3.71 -7.16
CA ALA A 366 -27.95 -3.91 -8.54
C ALA A 366 -28.84 -2.75 -9.01
N SER A 367 -29.75 -2.28 -8.13
CA SER A 367 -30.68 -1.18 -8.40
C SER A 367 -30.04 0.21 -8.43
N SER A 368 -28.84 0.38 -7.86
CA SER A 368 -28.17 1.68 -7.71
C SER A 368 -26.81 1.74 -8.39
N ARG A 369 -26.49 0.78 -9.26
CA ARG A 369 -25.21 0.65 -9.99
C ARG A 369 -24.92 1.82 -10.95
N THR A 370 -25.94 2.66 -11.16
CA THR A 370 -25.95 3.83 -12.02
C THR A 370 -26.54 4.98 -11.19
N ARG A 371 -25.74 6.00 -10.86
CA ARG A 371 -26.20 7.18 -10.09
C ARG A 371 -25.91 8.47 -10.84
N LYS A 372 -26.84 9.43 -10.77
CA LYS A 372 -26.55 10.84 -11.02
C LYS A 372 -25.77 11.36 -9.82
N SER A 373 -24.50 11.69 -9.98
CA SER A 373 -23.71 12.24 -8.89
C SER A 373 -22.91 13.42 -9.41
N ARG A 374 -23.47 14.62 -9.26
CA ARG A 374 -22.72 15.87 -9.48
C ARG A 374 -21.60 16.05 -8.43
N GLY A 375 -21.70 15.38 -7.27
CA GLY A 375 -20.76 15.50 -6.15
C GLY A 375 -19.52 14.60 -6.22
N SER A 376 -19.61 13.42 -6.83
CA SER A 376 -18.44 12.51 -6.98
C SER A 376 -17.53 12.91 -8.13
N ALA A 377 -18.05 13.61 -9.14
CA ALA A 377 -17.29 14.05 -10.30
C ALA A 377 -16.11 14.98 -9.94
N TYR A 378 -16.24 15.82 -8.92
CA TYR A 378 -15.16 16.70 -8.47
C TYR A 378 -14.04 15.98 -7.69
N ARG A 379 -14.24 14.71 -7.29
CA ARG A 379 -13.27 13.95 -6.49
C ARG A 379 -12.23 13.19 -7.32
N CYS A 380 -12.48 12.98 -8.62
CA CYS A 380 -11.61 12.20 -9.50
C CYS A 380 -10.59 13.07 -10.26
N SER A 381 -9.45 12.47 -10.61
CA SER A 381 -8.37 13.15 -11.33
C SER A 381 -8.79 13.54 -12.77
N GLN A 382 -8.72 14.83 -13.11
CA GLN A 382 -9.24 15.37 -14.38
C GLN A 382 -8.69 14.69 -15.65
N GLN A 383 -7.42 14.27 -15.66
CA GLN A 383 -6.76 13.72 -16.86
C GLN A 383 -7.24 12.33 -17.31
N TYR A 384 -7.91 11.57 -16.42
CA TYR A 384 -8.39 10.21 -16.69
C TYR A 384 -9.91 10.12 -16.61
N ARG A 385 -10.56 11.29 -16.51
CA ARG A 385 -11.99 11.43 -16.34
C ARG A 385 -12.69 11.15 -17.67
N SER A 386 -13.82 10.44 -17.58
CA SER A 386 -14.69 10.21 -18.73
C SER A 386 -15.66 11.38 -18.96
N PRO A 387 -16.14 11.60 -20.19
CA PRO A 387 -17.01 12.73 -20.52
C PRO A 387 -18.23 12.83 -19.60
N GLU A 388 -18.86 11.71 -19.23
CA GLU A 388 -20.05 11.67 -18.37
C GLU A 388 -19.86 12.29 -16.98
N HIS A 389 -18.62 12.38 -16.49
CA HIS A 389 -18.32 13.11 -15.27
C HIS A 389 -18.47 14.63 -15.44
N ASP A 390 -18.10 15.17 -16.61
CA ASP A 390 -18.08 16.60 -16.88
C ASP A 390 -19.44 17.11 -17.36
N ILE A 391 -20.19 16.28 -18.08
CA ILE A 391 -21.56 16.61 -18.52
C ILE A 391 -22.64 16.31 -17.47
N GLY A 392 -22.26 15.78 -16.29
CA GLY A 392 -23.18 15.54 -15.16
C GLY A 392 -24.16 14.38 -15.37
N TYR A 393 -23.77 13.40 -16.19
CA TYR A 393 -24.57 12.22 -16.51
C TYR A 393 -24.37 11.10 -15.47
N ILE A 394 -24.99 9.95 -15.73
CA ILE A 394 -24.97 8.81 -14.82
C ILE A 394 -23.56 8.20 -14.77
N ILE A 395 -22.95 8.22 -13.60
CA ILE A 395 -21.70 7.52 -13.31
C ILE A 395 -21.98 6.03 -13.17
N SER A 396 -21.16 5.22 -13.83
CA SER A 396 -21.20 3.77 -13.77
C SER A 396 -19.78 3.21 -13.84
N ARG A 397 -19.61 1.90 -13.68
CA ARG A 397 -18.33 1.19 -13.85
C ARG A 397 -17.59 1.50 -15.16
N LYS A 398 -18.31 1.97 -16.19
CA LYS A 398 -17.73 2.38 -17.48
C LYS A 398 -16.71 3.52 -17.35
N VAL A 399 -16.84 4.35 -16.31
CA VAL A 399 -15.86 5.42 -16.06
C VAL A 399 -14.47 4.88 -15.76
N ASP A 400 -14.37 3.76 -15.02
CA ASP A 400 -13.09 3.13 -14.73
C ASP A 400 -12.50 2.47 -15.99
N ILE A 401 -13.37 1.95 -16.88
CA ILE A 401 -12.94 1.36 -18.16
C ILE A 401 -12.36 2.45 -19.06
N TRP A 402 -12.98 3.64 -19.09
CA TRP A 402 -12.44 4.80 -19.80
C TRP A 402 -11.06 5.17 -19.26
N ALA A 403 -10.94 5.33 -17.94
CA ALA A 403 -9.67 5.66 -17.28
C ALA A 403 -8.57 4.63 -17.60
N LEU A 404 -8.90 3.33 -17.58
CA LEU A 404 -7.97 2.26 -17.95
C LEU A 404 -7.55 2.35 -19.42
N GLY A 405 -8.48 2.71 -20.32
CA GLY A 405 -8.17 2.99 -21.73
C GLY A 405 -7.18 4.13 -21.90
N CYS A 406 -7.35 5.22 -21.15
CA CYS A 406 -6.37 6.31 -21.11
C CYS A 406 -5.00 5.83 -20.64
N ILE A 407 -4.93 5.04 -19.57
CA ILE A 407 -3.67 4.48 -19.07
C ILE A 407 -3.00 3.58 -20.11
N PHE A 408 -3.76 2.72 -20.80
CA PHE A 408 -3.21 1.85 -21.84
C PHE A 408 -2.68 2.65 -23.03
N SER A 409 -3.36 3.73 -23.42
CA SER A 409 -2.84 4.61 -24.48
C SER A 409 -1.49 5.23 -24.09
N GLU A 410 -1.32 5.68 -22.85
CA GLU A 410 -0.05 6.21 -22.35
C GLU A 410 1.02 5.12 -22.23
N LEU A 411 0.67 3.95 -21.69
CA LEU A 411 1.59 2.83 -21.50
C LEU A 411 2.13 2.30 -22.84
N LEU A 412 1.26 2.14 -23.84
CA LEU A 412 1.65 1.72 -25.18
C LEU A 412 2.47 2.80 -25.89
N THR A 413 2.13 4.08 -25.69
CA THR A 413 2.93 5.20 -26.21
C THR A 413 4.32 5.20 -25.60
N TRP A 414 4.44 5.02 -24.28
CA TRP A 414 5.74 4.92 -23.60
C TRP A 414 6.54 3.68 -24.04
N MET A 415 5.88 2.54 -24.24
CA MET A 415 6.50 1.33 -24.76
C MET A 415 7.10 1.55 -26.16
N LEU A 416 6.37 2.24 -27.05
CA LEU A 416 6.75 2.44 -28.45
C LEU A 416 7.68 3.63 -28.69
N LEU A 417 7.41 4.75 -28.02
CA LEU A 417 7.99 6.06 -28.28
C LEU A 417 8.78 6.62 -27.10
N LYS A 418 8.91 5.84 -26.01
CA LYS A 418 9.62 6.20 -24.77
C LYS A 418 8.97 7.39 -24.06
N TYR A 419 9.70 7.94 -23.10
CA TYR A 419 9.26 9.06 -22.27
C TYR A 419 8.88 10.28 -23.11
N GLU A 420 9.68 10.66 -24.11
CA GLU A 420 9.45 11.88 -24.89
C GLU A 420 8.15 11.81 -25.69
N GLY A 421 7.88 10.66 -26.33
CA GLY A 421 6.64 10.45 -27.06
C GLY A 421 5.41 10.41 -26.15
N ARG A 422 5.54 9.84 -24.94
CA ARG A 422 4.46 9.88 -23.95
C ARG A 422 4.15 11.31 -23.50
N GLU A 423 5.17 12.12 -23.23
CA GLU A 423 4.93 13.50 -22.81
C GLU A 423 4.31 14.34 -23.93
N GLU A 424 4.75 14.17 -25.19
CA GLU A 424 4.09 14.81 -26.33
C GLU A 424 2.62 14.40 -26.43
N PHE A 425 2.32 13.10 -26.32
CA PHE A 425 0.96 12.58 -26.31
C PHE A 425 0.12 13.16 -25.16
N ARG A 426 0.69 13.25 -23.96
CA ARG A 426 0.01 13.80 -22.79
C ARG A 426 -0.29 15.30 -22.96
N GLN A 427 0.64 16.08 -23.49
CA GLN A 427 0.42 17.50 -23.74
C GLN A 427 -0.63 17.72 -24.84
N ALA A 428 -0.59 16.92 -25.91
CA ALA A 428 -1.61 16.97 -26.96
C ALA A 428 -3.02 16.74 -26.40
N ARG A 429 -3.21 15.70 -25.58
CA ARG A 429 -4.52 15.43 -24.93
C ARG A 429 -4.99 16.55 -23.99
N LYS A 430 -4.08 17.23 -23.30
CA LYS A 430 -4.44 18.36 -22.42
C LYS A 430 -4.88 19.61 -23.19
N GLN A 431 -4.38 19.77 -24.42
CA GLN A 431 -4.67 20.91 -25.28
C GLN A 431 -5.88 20.68 -26.18
N ASP A 432 -6.40 19.45 -26.23
CA ASP A 432 -7.62 19.13 -26.95
C ASP A 432 -8.80 19.92 -26.35
N ALA A 433 -9.50 20.68 -27.20
CA ALA A 433 -10.63 21.52 -26.84
C ALA A 433 -11.79 20.70 -26.24
N LEU A 434 -11.87 19.40 -26.55
CA LEU A 434 -12.84 18.48 -25.93
C LEU A 434 -12.52 18.18 -24.46
N PHE A 435 -11.26 18.36 -24.04
CA PHE A 435 -10.78 18.10 -22.68
C PHE A 435 -10.93 19.31 -21.74
N SER A 436 -11.15 20.52 -22.27
CA SER A 436 -11.30 21.76 -21.47
C SER A 436 -12.69 21.92 -20.85
N GLY A 437 -13.66 21.08 -21.27
CA GLY A 437 -15.06 21.18 -20.82
C GLY A 437 -15.83 22.35 -21.45
N ASP A 438 -15.24 23.09 -22.39
CA ASP A 438 -15.88 24.22 -23.07
C ASP A 438 -16.67 23.74 -24.31
N TRP A 439 -17.81 23.12 -24.06
CA TRP A 439 -18.70 22.56 -25.10
C TRP A 439 -19.36 23.62 -25.99
N ASN A 440 -19.18 24.92 -25.70
CA ASN A 440 -19.72 26.00 -26.53
C ASN A 440 -19.03 26.10 -27.90
N TYR A 441 -17.84 25.51 -28.06
CA TYR A 441 -17.09 25.45 -29.32
C TYR A 441 -17.41 24.22 -30.19
N VAL A 442 -18.25 23.29 -29.72
CA VAL A 442 -18.68 22.12 -30.49
C VAL A 442 -19.95 22.47 -31.27
N GLN A 443 -19.87 23.45 -32.16
CA GLN A 443 -20.86 23.63 -33.22
C GLN A 443 -20.26 23.08 -34.53
N ASP A 444 -21.03 22.24 -35.20
CA ASP A 444 -20.85 21.80 -36.59
C ASP A 444 -19.70 20.85 -36.95
N GLY A 445 -19.33 19.86 -36.13
CA GLY A 445 -18.57 18.68 -36.61
C GLY A 445 -17.20 18.94 -37.28
N GLU A 446 -16.73 20.19 -37.31
CA GLU A 446 -15.45 20.62 -37.89
C GLU A 446 -14.27 20.35 -36.95
N ASN A 447 -14.55 20.03 -35.69
CA ASN A 447 -13.54 19.79 -34.65
C ASN A 447 -13.21 18.29 -34.43
N ASP A 448 -13.80 17.37 -35.20
CA ASP A 448 -13.37 15.96 -35.25
C ASP A 448 -12.08 15.84 -36.08
N VAL A 449 -10.99 16.43 -35.60
CA VAL A 449 -9.68 16.26 -36.22
C VAL A 449 -9.18 14.85 -35.88
N GLU A 450 -8.93 14.02 -36.91
CA GLU A 450 -8.32 12.71 -36.69
C GLU A 450 -7.00 12.87 -35.91
N ASP A 451 -6.91 12.20 -34.76
CA ASP A 451 -5.67 12.13 -33.98
C ASP A 451 -4.63 11.29 -34.75
N ASN A 452 -3.78 12.01 -35.49
CA ASN A 452 -2.72 11.43 -36.31
C ASN A 452 -1.38 11.32 -35.57
N PHE A 453 -1.40 11.42 -34.23
CA PHE A 453 -0.21 11.41 -33.39
C PHE A 453 0.75 10.24 -33.70
N PHE A 454 0.23 9.02 -33.72
CA PHE A 454 1.04 7.82 -33.99
C PHE A 454 1.54 7.77 -35.44
N GLN A 455 0.71 8.21 -36.39
CA GLN A 455 1.08 8.23 -37.81
C GLN A 455 2.23 9.20 -38.07
N ARG A 456 2.21 10.38 -37.43
CA ARG A 456 3.32 11.35 -37.46
C ARG A 456 4.62 10.73 -36.93
N HIS A 457 4.56 10.02 -35.81
CA HIS A 457 5.72 9.37 -35.21
C HIS A 457 6.29 8.24 -36.08
N ILE A 458 5.43 7.45 -36.73
CA ILE A 458 5.86 6.41 -37.69
C ILE A 458 6.62 7.06 -38.86
N GLU A 459 6.11 8.17 -39.41
CA GLU A 459 6.76 8.89 -40.50
C GLU A 459 8.12 9.48 -40.08
N ILE A 460 8.21 10.10 -38.90
CA ILE A 460 9.45 10.65 -38.35
C ILE A 460 10.50 9.56 -38.11
N ASN A 461 10.10 8.40 -37.57
CA ASN A 461 11.03 7.30 -37.30
C ASN A 461 11.53 6.63 -38.58
N ARG A 462 10.68 6.44 -39.59
CA ARG A 462 11.10 5.98 -40.94
C ARG A 462 12.14 6.93 -41.54
N ALA A 463 11.87 8.22 -41.46
CA ALA A 463 12.76 9.29 -41.91
C ALA A 463 14.13 9.29 -41.20
N LYS A 464 14.16 9.10 -39.86
CA LYS A 464 15.40 9.00 -39.08
C LYS A 464 16.21 7.76 -39.43
N THR A 465 15.56 6.60 -39.59
CA THR A 465 16.20 5.35 -40.01
C THR A 465 16.79 5.46 -41.41
N PHE A 466 16.05 6.06 -42.36
CA PHE A 466 16.52 6.32 -43.71
C PHE A 466 17.76 7.23 -43.73
N ARG A 467 17.78 8.31 -42.92
CA ARG A 467 18.96 9.17 -42.75
C ARG A 467 20.19 8.42 -42.22
N ARG A 468 20.01 7.56 -41.21
CA ARG A 468 21.11 6.73 -40.68
C ARG A 468 21.66 5.77 -41.73
N LEU A 469 20.79 5.15 -42.53
CA LEU A 469 21.20 4.25 -43.62
C LEU A 469 22.00 4.98 -44.71
N LEU A 470 21.60 6.21 -45.06
CA LEU A 470 22.35 7.06 -46.00
C LEU A 470 23.72 7.48 -45.44
N GLN A 471 23.82 7.79 -44.15
CA GLN A 471 25.08 8.14 -43.48
C GLN A 471 26.02 6.94 -43.35
N ALA A 472 25.48 5.76 -43.05
CA ALA A 472 26.26 4.52 -42.92
C ALA A 472 26.74 3.98 -44.28
N ASN A 473 26.07 4.35 -45.39
CA ASN A 473 26.44 3.92 -46.74
C ASN A 473 26.59 5.12 -47.69
N PRO A 474 27.67 5.91 -47.60
CA PRO A 474 27.85 7.13 -48.38
C PRO A 474 27.85 6.90 -49.92
N LYS A 475 28.13 5.67 -50.37
CA LYS A 475 28.04 5.28 -51.80
C LYS A 475 26.60 5.25 -52.34
N PHE A 476 25.57 5.13 -51.49
CA PHE A 476 24.16 5.30 -51.91
C PHE A 476 23.82 6.76 -52.21
N GLY A 477 24.57 7.73 -51.66
CA GLY A 477 24.38 9.16 -51.92
C GLY A 477 24.79 9.61 -53.33
N TYR A 478 25.60 8.82 -54.04
CA TYR A 478 26.05 9.13 -55.41
C TYR A 478 25.13 8.56 -56.50
N VAL A 479 24.28 7.58 -56.19
CA VAL A 479 23.38 6.98 -57.18
C VAL A 479 21.97 7.58 -57.02
N LYS A 480 21.76 8.65 -57.80
CA LYS A 480 20.49 9.29 -58.14
C LYS A 480 19.72 9.93 -56.97
N GLN A 481 19.60 11.26 -57.06
CA GLN A 481 18.45 12.04 -56.60
C GLN A 481 17.16 11.52 -57.27
N THR A 482 16.66 10.36 -56.84
CA THR A 482 15.39 9.84 -57.32
C THR A 482 14.24 10.63 -56.71
N ARG A 483 13.13 10.70 -57.45
CA ARG A 483 11.87 11.34 -57.02
C ARG A 483 11.38 10.83 -55.65
N ALA A 484 11.72 9.59 -55.30
CA ALA A 484 11.46 8.97 -54.00
C ALA A 484 12.20 9.69 -52.86
N VAL A 485 13.51 9.94 -52.99
CA VAL A 485 14.32 10.63 -51.97
C VAL A 485 13.87 12.09 -51.78
N ARG A 486 13.49 12.78 -52.87
CA ARG A 486 12.91 14.14 -52.78
C ARG A 486 11.52 14.13 -52.12
N LYS A 487 10.69 13.13 -52.39
CA LYS A 487 9.36 12.95 -51.78
C LYS A 487 9.46 12.64 -50.29
N GLU A 488 10.42 11.81 -49.88
CA GLU A 488 10.71 11.54 -48.46
C GLU A 488 11.30 12.75 -47.75
N LYS A 489 12.21 13.50 -48.39
CA LYS A 489 12.75 14.76 -47.84
C LYS A 489 11.67 15.85 -47.70
N ALA A 490 10.77 15.98 -48.67
CA ALA A 490 9.63 16.89 -48.57
C ALA A 490 8.63 16.46 -47.48
N SER A 491 8.38 15.16 -47.33
CA SER A 491 7.57 14.63 -46.22
C SER A 491 8.21 14.85 -44.85
N LEU A 492 9.55 14.94 -44.80
CA LEU A 492 10.37 15.27 -43.63
C LEU A 492 10.24 16.74 -43.20
N ASP A 493 10.39 17.66 -44.16
CA ASP A 493 10.32 19.10 -43.93
C ASP A 493 8.90 19.51 -43.53
N GLN A 494 7.89 18.77 -44.03
CA GLN A 494 6.49 18.91 -43.62
C GLN A 494 6.18 18.28 -42.25
N ALA A 495 6.75 17.11 -41.91
CA ALA A 495 6.51 16.48 -40.59
C ALA A 495 7.17 17.24 -39.42
N ASN A 496 8.25 17.98 -39.70
CA ASN A 496 8.95 18.86 -38.75
C ASN A 496 8.36 20.28 -38.67
N SER A 497 7.39 20.64 -39.52
CA SER A 497 6.69 21.92 -39.42
C SER A 497 5.76 21.93 -38.20
N PRO A 498 5.74 22.99 -37.38
CA PRO A 498 4.81 23.13 -36.25
C PRO A 498 3.37 23.41 -36.71
N VAL A 499 3.16 23.71 -37.99
CA VAL A 499 1.84 23.98 -38.60
C VAL A 499 1.73 23.14 -39.88
N GLY A 500 0.86 22.14 -39.88
CA GLY A 500 0.66 21.28 -41.05
C GLY A 500 -0.42 20.23 -40.82
N SER A 501 -1.68 20.60 -41.02
CA SER A 501 -2.81 19.69 -41.08
C SER A 501 -2.66 18.73 -42.27
N LYS A 502 -2.17 17.51 -42.02
CA LYS A 502 -2.58 16.41 -42.88
C LYS A 502 -3.99 16.01 -42.47
N HIS A 503 -4.99 16.31 -43.31
CA HIS A 503 -6.15 15.44 -43.37
C HIS A 503 -5.67 14.12 -43.97
N PHE A 504 -5.39 13.15 -43.11
CA PHE A 504 -5.20 11.78 -43.54
C PHE A 504 -6.52 11.27 -44.13
N LYS A 505 -6.45 10.31 -45.07
CA LYS A 505 -7.67 9.71 -45.63
C LYS A 505 -8.44 9.09 -44.47
N GLN A 506 -9.68 9.56 -44.26
CA GLN A 506 -10.63 8.99 -43.31
C GLN A 506 -10.50 7.47 -43.31
N ILE A 507 -10.08 6.89 -42.18
CA ILE A 507 -10.19 5.45 -41.98
C ILE A 507 -11.70 5.15 -42.01
N PRO A 508 -12.17 4.12 -42.76
CA PRO A 508 -13.59 3.82 -42.82
C PRO A 508 -14.15 3.72 -41.40
N ARG A 509 -15.08 4.61 -41.07
CA ARG A 509 -15.79 4.58 -39.78
C ARG A 509 -16.20 3.14 -39.51
N LEU A 510 -15.77 2.56 -38.39
CA LEU A 510 -16.38 1.32 -37.89
C LEU A 510 -17.88 1.62 -37.82
N LYS A 511 -18.66 0.98 -38.70
CA LYS A 511 -20.11 1.19 -38.76
C LYS A 511 -20.63 1.02 -37.32
N PRO A 512 -21.24 2.04 -36.70
CA PRO A 512 -21.85 1.86 -35.41
C PRO A 512 -22.88 0.74 -35.55
N SER A 513 -22.68 -0.35 -34.82
CA SER A 513 -23.60 -1.50 -34.79
C SER A 513 -24.86 -1.22 -33.96
N VAL A 514 -25.28 0.05 -33.90
CA VAL A 514 -26.54 0.47 -33.30
C VAL A 514 -27.39 1.00 -34.44
N SER A 515 -28.20 0.11 -35.02
CA SER A 515 -29.33 0.53 -35.84
C SER A 515 -30.21 1.44 -34.97
N GLN A 516 -30.28 2.71 -35.35
CA GLN A 516 -31.37 3.59 -34.96
C GLN A 516 -32.65 3.06 -35.60
N ASP A 517 -33.25 2.03 -35.01
CA ASP A 517 -34.67 1.77 -35.21
C ASP A 517 -35.46 2.69 -34.28
N SER A 518 -35.51 3.96 -34.70
CA SER A 518 -36.48 4.92 -34.21
C SER A 518 -37.03 5.70 -35.41
N LYS A 519 -37.83 5.02 -36.22
CA LYS A 519 -38.83 5.68 -37.07
C LYS A 519 -40.09 5.94 -36.24
N ILE A 520 -40.17 7.16 -35.73
CA ILE A 520 -41.30 8.11 -35.83
C ILE A 520 -42.64 7.48 -36.29
N LEU A 521 -43.57 7.29 -35.35
CA LEU A 521 -44.88 7.95 -35.16
C LEU A 521 -45.82 7.07 -34.33
#